data_AF-A0A7Y8Y1S7-F1
#
_entry.id   AF-A0A7Y8Y1S7-F1
#
_cell.length_a   1.000
_cell.length_b   1.000
_cell.length_c   1.000
_cell.angle_alpha   90.00
_cell.angle_beta   90.00
_cell.angle_gamma   90.00
#
_symmetry.space_group_name_H-M   'P 1'
#
loop_
_entity.id
_entity.type
_entity.pdbx_description
1 polymer ?
#
loop_
_entity_poly.entity_id
_entity_poly.type
_entity_poly.pdbx_seq_one_letter_code
_entity_poly.pdbx_strand_id
1 'polypeptide(L)'
;MESNIEAPQAESSHAKGLRLEKEFSEFMKSDLGWEKTINRKQMRSHWNAAGTNVDIIAERPNEKGERFKRVSRAYLWLCITPILYGVYESYYGDSEIGLPIFYLGIFIEFLALGSKIYGDRLNKENAWVECKSLKGKATVKQLQIMIAERNAYLASGDSEYKIVETYFVSENGFVETALQYAHDMNIFCYQKTDIGFEYITNWT
;
A
#
# COMPACT_ATOMS: atom_id res chain seq x y z
N MET A 1 18.35 -32.08 -37.77
CA MET A 1 18.71 -31.36 -36.54
C MET A 1 17.47 -31.34 -35.67
N GLU A 2 17.35 -32.32 -34.78
CA GLU A 2 16.28 -32.32 -33.78
C GLU A 2 16.68 -31.29 -32.71
N SER A 3 15.92 -30.20 -32.61
CA SER A 3 16.07 -29.28 -31.50
C SER A 3 15.64 -29.99 -30.23
N ASN A 4 16.58 -30.28 -29.34
CA ASN A 4 16.28 -30.59 -27.95
C ASN A 4 15.54 -29.40 -27.35
N ILE A 5 14.21 -29.46 -27.34
CA ILE A 5 13.37 -28.56 -26.57
C ILE A 5 13.51 -29.05 -25.13
N GLU A 6 14.44 -28.45 -24.38
CA GLU A 6 14.51 -28.67 -22.94
C GLU A 6 13.14 -28.34 -22.33
N ALA A 7 12.53 -29.34 -21.70
CA ALA A 7 11.30 -29.14 -20.97
C ALA A 7 11.54 -28.04 -19.91
N PRO A 8 10.64 -27.04 -19.79
CA PRO A 8 10.82 -25.96 -18.85
C PRO A 8 10.97 -26.54 -17.45
N GLN A 9 12.07 -26.20 -16.77
CA GLN A 9 12.33 -26.66 -15.41
C GLN A 9 11.15 -26.30 -14.52
N ALA A 10 10.63 -27.28 -13.78
CA ALA A 10 9.49 -27.08 -12.89
C ALA A 10 9.83 -26.03 -11.83
N GLU A 11 9.11 -24.91 -11.89
CA GLU A 11 9.29 -23.80 -10.95
C GLU A 11 8.99 -24.24 -9.51
N SER A 12 9.86 -23.84 -8.57
CA SER A 12 9.70 -24.18 -7.14
C SER A 12 8.45 -23.52 -6.54
N SER A 13 7.84 -24.15 -5.53
CA SER A 13 6.67 -23.59 -4.83
C SER A 13 6.92 -22.20 -4.25
N HIS A 14 8.16 -21.93 -3.80
CA HIS A 14 8.55 -20.63 -3.29
C HIS A 14 8.59 -19.56 -4.39
N ALA A 15 9.10 -19.89 -5.58
CA ALA A 15 9.12 -18.99 -6.72
C ALA A 15 7.70 -18.67 -7.23
N LYS A 16 6.79 -19.65 -7.25
CA LYS A 16 5.38 -19.42 -7.56
C LYS A 16 4.70 -18.46 -6.60
N GLY A 17 4.94 -18.62 -5.29
CA GLY A 17 4.47 -17.70 -4.26
C GLY A 17 4.95 -16.26 -4.49
N LEU A 18 6.27 -16.08 -4.69
CA LEU A 18 6.87 -14.78 -5.01
C LEU A 18 6.26 -14.13 -6.26
N ARG A 19 6.02 -14.92 -7.31
CA ARG A 19 5.40 -14.43 -8.53
C ARG A 19 3.98 -13.96 -8.27
N LEU A 20 3.18 -14.76 -7.57
CA LEU A 20 1.80 -14.40 -7.20
C LEU A 20 1.75 -13.10 -6.38
N GLU A 21 2.63 -12.97 -5.38
CA GLU A 21 2.76 -11.76 -4.56
C GLU A 21 3.09 -10.53 -5.42
N LYS A 22 4.02 -10.66 -6.37
CA LYS A 22 4.43 -9.56 -7.25
C LYS A 22 3.32 -9.17 -8.21
N GLU A 23 2.68 -10.14 -8.86
CA GLU A 23 1.60 -9.89 -9.80
C GLU A 23 0.39 -9.26 -9.11
N PHE A 24 0.01 -9.76 -7.93
CA PHE A 24 -1.10 -9.16 -7.19
C PHE A 24 -0.75 -7.76 -6.69
N SER A 25 0.50 -7.51 -6.29
CA SER A 25 0.96 -6.16 -5.95
C SER A 25 0.79 -5.16 -7.08
N GLU A 26 1.06 -5.55 -8.32
CA GLU A 26 0.84 -4.67 -9.47
C GLU A 26 -0.66 -4.47 -9.72
N PHE A 27 -1.46 -5.54 -9.66
CA PHE A 27 -2.93 -5.46 -9.75
C PHE A 27 -3.54 -4.52 -8.68
N MET A 28 -3.03 -4.54 -7.45
CA MET A 28 -3.48 -3.62 -6.41
C MET A 28 -3.27 -2.15 -6.79
N LYS A 29 -2.18 -1.85 -7.50
CA LYS A 29 -1.88 -0.48 -7.94
C LYS A 29 -2.71 -0.06 -9.15
N SER A 30 -2.80 -0.92 -10.15
CA SER A 30 -3.47 -0.59 -11.42
C SER A 30 -4.99 -0.64 -11.31
N ASP A 31 -5.53 -1.65 -10.63
CA ASP A 31 -6.96 -1.98 -10.68
C ASP A 31 -7.69 -1.62 -9.38
N LEU A 32 -7.03 -1.79 -8.23
CA LEU A 32 -7.64 -1.52 -6.91
C LEU A 32 -7.33 -0.12 -6.36
N GLY A 33 -6.50 0.66 -7.06
CA GLY A 33 -6.22 2.07 -6.73
C GLY A 33 -5.32 2.28 -5.51
N TRP A 34 -4.51 1.29 -5.12
CA TRP A 34 -3.51 1.45 -4.07
C TRP A 34 -2.28 2.20 -4.62
N GLU A 35 -1.76 3.20 -3.90
CA GLU A 35 -0.62 4.00 -4.41
C GLU A 35 0.71 3.25 -4.33
N LYS A 36 0.87 2.42 -3.29
CA LYS A 36 2.13 1.72 -3.01
C LYS A 36 1.84 0.33 -2.47
N THR A 37 2.71 -0.62 -2.79
CA THR A 37 2.74 -1.94 -2.17
C THR A 37 4.14 -2.29 -1.68
N ILE A 38 4.21 -3.10 -0.63
CA ILE A 38 5.44 -3.62 -0.04
C ILE A 38 5.25 -5.12 0.14
N ASN A 39 6.06 -5.93 -0.56
CA ASN A 39 6.01 -7.38 -0.42
C ASN A 39 6.84 -7.85 0.78
N ARG A 40 6.40 -8.93 1.44
CA ARG A 40 7.09 -9.62 2.53
C ARG A 40 7.53 -8.69 3.65
N LYS A 41 6.59 -7.87 4.12
CA LYS A 41 6.83 -6.94 5.21
C LYS A 41 6.73 -7.70 6.52
N GLN A 42 7.82 -7.70 7.29
CA GLN A 42 7.78 -8.12 8.69
C GLN A 42 7.05 -7.06 9.51
N MET A 43 5.87 -7.40 10.00
CA MET A 43 5.06 -6.57 10.90
C MET A 43 5.32 -7.00 12.33
N ARG A 44 6.02 -6.15 13.08
CA ARG A 44 6.23 -6.39 14.50
C ARG A 44 4.94 -6.08 15.25
N SER A 45 4.77 -6.73 16.37
CA SER A 45 3.70 -6.41 17.31
C SER A 45 4.32 -6.28 18.69
N HIS A 46 3.72 -5.48 19.57
CA HIS A 46 4.23 -5.30 20.94
C HIS A 46 4.38 -6.63 21.71
N TRP A 47 3.58 -7.64 21.39
CA TRP A 47 3.59 -8.96 22.04
C TRP A 47 4.41 -10.02 21.30
N ASN A 48 4.79 -9.78 20.04
CA ASN A 48 5.62 -10.66 19.24
C ASN A 48 6.72 -9.83 18.55
N ALA A 49 7.88 -9.76 19.19
CA ALA A 49 9.05 -9.05 18.69
C ALA A 49 9.62 -9.65 17.39
N ALA A 50 9.41 -10.95 17.15
CA ALA A 50 9.76 -11.57 15.88
C ALA A 50 8.88 -11.01 14.76
N GLY A 51 7.61 -10.72 15.06
CA GLY A 51 6.61 -10.20 14.12
C GLY A 51 5.96 -11.29 13.27
N THR A 52 5.01 -10.88 12.45
CA THR A 52 4.38 -11.69 11.40
C THR A 52 4.92 -11.24 10.05
N ASN A 53 5.26 -12.20 9.18
CA ASN A 53 5.62 -11.88 7.81
C ASN A 53 4.34 -11.77 6.97
N VAL A 54 4.03 -10.57 6.50
CA VAL A 54 2.85 -10.33 5.66
C VAL A 54 3.26 -10.30 4.20
N ASP A 55 2.55 -11.06 3.38
CA ASP A 55 2.88 -11.24 1.97
C ASP A 55 2.87 -9.90 1.21
N ILE A 56 1.82 -9.08 1.37
CA ILE A 56 1.78 -7.73 0.83
C ILE A 56 1.10 -6.77 1.80
N ILE A 57 1.72 -5.60 2.01
CA ILE A 57 1.07 -4.43 2.59
C ILE A 57 0.90 -3.39 1.50
N ALA A 58 -0.35 -3.02 1.22
CA ALA A 58 -0.64 -1.89 0.34
C ALA A 58 -0.92 -0.62 1.15
N GLU A 59 -0.60 0.53 0.59
CA GLU A 59 -0.79 1.84 1.20
C GLU A 59 -1.53 2.75 0.22
N ARG A 60 -2.53 3.47 0.72
CA ARG A 60 -3.13 4.61 0.03
C ARG A 60 -3.44 5.72 1.02
N PRO A 61 -3.54 6.98 0.59
CA PRO A 61 -3.98 8.06 1.45
C PRO A 61 -5.44 7.88 1.80
N ASN A 62 -5.80 8.18 3.05
CA ASN A 62 -7.20 8.28 3.42
C ASN A 62 -7.81 9.58 2.89
N GLU A 63 -9.12 9.80 3.04
CA GLU A 63 -9.78 11.02 2.55
C GLU A 63 -9.15 12.31 3.10
N LYS A 64 -8.70 12.31 4.36
CA LYS A 64 -8.01 13.47 4.94
C LYS A 64 -6.64 13.66 4.30
N GLY A 65 -5.93 12.58 4.01
CA GLY A 65 -4.65 12.57 3.30
C GLY A 65 -4.78 13.11 1.89
N GLU A 66 -5.82 12.71 1.16
CA GLU A 66 -6.12 13.25 -0.18
C GLU A 66 -6.42 14.75 -0.14
N ARG A 67 -7.27 15.18 0.80
CA ARG A 67 -7.55 16.62 0.99
C ARG A 67 -6.27 17.37 1.35
N PHE A 68 -5.47 16.82 2.26
CA PHE A 68 -4.22 17.42 2.70
C PHE A 68 -3.20 17.54 1.56
N LYS A 69 -3.01 16.49 0.76
CA LYS A 69 -2.16 16.50 -0.45
C LYS A 69 -2.59 17.59 -1.44
N ARG A 70 -3.89 17.79 -1.63
CA ARG A 70 -4.45 18.82 -2.53
C ARG A 70 -4.19 20.22 -1.99
N VAL A 71 -4.51 20.46 -0.73
CA VAL A 71 -4.30 21.76 -0.07
C VAL A 71 -2.83 22.10 0.03
N SER A 72 -1.97 21.15 0.42
CA SER A 72 -0.53 21.35 0.50
C SER A 72 0.07 21.71 -0.86
N ARG A 73 -0.41 21.11 -1.94
CA ARG A 73 0.03 21.46 -3.31
C ARG A 73 -0.37 22.88 -3.68
N ALA A 74 -1.60 23.29 -3.40
CA ALA A 74 -2.05 24.66 -3.65
C ALA A 74 -1.26 25.67 -2.79
N TYR A 75 -0.98 25.33 -1.53
CA TYR A 75 -0.22 26.16 -0.62
C TYR A 75 1.24 26.34 -1.08
N LEU A 76 1.91 25.28 -1.51
CA LEU A 76 3.27 25.35 -2.09
C LEU A 76 3.31 26.32 -3.29
N TRP A 77 2.30 26.31 -4.16
CA TRP A 77 2.22 27.27 -5.26
C TRP A 77 2.08 28.73 -4.79
N LEU A 78 1.32 28.99 -3.73
CA LEU A 78 1.19 30.33 -3.15
C LEU A 78 2.49 30.79 -2.45
N CYS A 79 3.25 29.87 -1.86
CA CYS A 79 4.52 30.16 -1.20
C CYS A 79 5.64 30.55 -2.18
N ILE A 80 5.54 30.16 -3.46
CA ILE A 80 6.47 30.60 -4.50
C ILE A 80 6.32 32.10 -4.79
N THR A 81 5.12 32.67 -4.68
CA THR A 81 4.86 34.09 -4.97
C THR A 81 5.73 35.07 -4.16
N PRO A 82 5.83 34.99 -2.82
CA PRO A 82 6.72 35.88 -2.06
C PRO A 82 8.20 35.67 -2.38
N ILE A 83 8.63 34.46 -2.77
CA ILE A 83 10.01 34.22 -3.22
C ILE A 83 10.28 35.00 -4.51
N LEU A 84 9.40 34.86 -5.51
CA LEU A 84 9.52 35.57 -6.78
C LEU A 84 9.45 37.09 -6.60
N TYR A 85 8.55 37.56 -5.74
CA TYR A 85 8.45 38.99 -5.42
C TYR A 85 9.69 39.51 -4.70
N GLY A 86 10.20 38.77 -3.70
CA GLY A 86 11.42 39.12 -2.99
C GLY A 86 12.65 39.19 -3.91
N VAL A 87 12.77 38.24 -4.86
CA VAL A 87 13.81 38.29 -5.90
C VAL A 87 13.62 39.53 -6.79
N TYR A 88 12.41 39.78 -7.28
CA TYR A 88 12.13 40.94 -8.13
C TYR A 88 12.51 42.26 -7.43
N GLU A 89 12.02 42.48 -6.21
CA GLU A 89 12.34 43.69 -5.44
C GLU A 89 13.82 43.81 -5.10
N SER A 90 14.51 42.71 -4.83
CA SER A 90 15.96 42.75 -4.52
C SER A 90 16.83 43.12 -5.73
N TYR A 91 16.38 42.83 -6.95
CA TYR A 91 17.12 43.09 -8.19
C TYR A 91 16.69 44.36 -8.92
N TYR A 92 15.42 44.73 -8.84
CA TYR A 92 14.82 45.82 -9.61
C TYR A 92 14.14 46.89 -8.76
N GLY A 93 13.92 46.63 -7.47
CA GLY A 93 13.30 47.56 -6.55
C GLY A 93 14.32 48.43 -5.83
N ASP A 94 13.89 49.62 -5.43
CA ASP A 94 14.65 50.51 -4.55
C ASP A 94 14.40 50.21 -3.06
N SER A 95 13.69 49.12 -2.75
CA SER A 95 13.20 48.80 -1.42
C SER A 95 14.12 47.82 -0.67
N GLU A 96 14.48 48.14 0.58
CA GLU A 96 15.31 47.25 1.42
C GLU A 96 14.54 45.99 1.91
N ILE A 97 13.24 45.89 1.59
CA ILE A 97 12.35 44.81 2.05
C ILE A 97 12.41 43.55 1.18
N GLY A 98 12.99 43.62 -0.02
CA GLY A 98 13.05 42.49 -0.96
C GLY A 98 13.74 41.26 -0.37
N LEU A 99 14.91 41.45 0.25
CA LEU A 99 15.70 40.37 0.84
C LEU A 99 15.01 39.72 2.06
N PRO A 100 14.45 40.49 3.02
CA PRO A 100 13.58 39.93 4.06
C PRO A 100 12.40 39.11 3.54
N ILE A 101 11.69 39.59 2.51
CA ILE A 101 10.53 38.87 1.94
C ILE A 101 10.96 37.56 1.28
N PHE A 102 12.11 37.56 0.59
CA PHE A 102 12.68 36.35 0.01
C PHE A 102 12.97 35.28 1.07
N TYR A 103 13.66 35.64 2.15
CA TYR A 103 13.96 34.69 3.23
C TYR A 103 12.70 34.21 3.96
N LEU A 104 11.72 35.11 4.15
CA LEU A 104 10.43 34.72 4.71
C LEU A 104 9.70 33.71 3.81
N GLY A 105 9.71 33.92 2.49
CA GLY A 105 9.17 32.98 1.51
C GLY A 105 9.83 31.60 1.61
N ILE A 106 11.16 31.55 1.67
CA ILE A 106 11.90 30.29 1.87
C ILE A 106 11.51 29.60 3.18
N PHE A 107 11.42 30.35 4.29
CA PHE A 107 11.06 29.79 5.58
C PHE A 107 9.64 29.18 5.56
N ILE A 108 8.67 29.89 4.98
CA ILE A 108 7.30 29.39 4.83
C ILE A 108 7.29 28.14 3.94
N GLU A 109 8.10 28.09 2.87
CA GLU A 109 8.23 26.92 1.99
C GLU A 109 8.74 25.69 2.76
N PHE A 110 9.74 25.85 3.64
CA PHE A 110 10.20 24.76 4.50
C PHE A 110 9.11 24.26 5.45
N LEU A 111 8.30 25.14 6.03
CA LEU A 111 7.16 24.76 6.85
C LEU A 111 6.09 24.02 6.04
N ALA A 112 5.80 24.48 4.81
CA ALA A 112 4.89 23.84 3.90
C ALA A 112 5.34 22.41 3.57
N LEU A 113 6.61 22.24 3.19
CA LEU A 113 7.22 20.93 2.94
C LEU A 113 7.20 20.02 4.18
N GLY A 114 7.53 20.56 5.36
CA GLY A 114 7.48 19.83 6.61
C GLY A 114 6.07 19.34 6.93
N SER A 115 5.07 20.21 6.78
CA SER A 115 3.66 19.86 6.99
C SER A 115 3.21 18.77 6.00
N LYS A 116 3.61 18.88 4.72
CA LYS A 116 3.35 17.88 3.68
C LYS A 116 3.87 16.51 4.09
N ILE A 117 5.16 16.42 4.43
CA ILE A 117 5.82 15.17 4.83
C ILE A 117 5.15 14.56 6.06
N TYR A 118 4.77 15.39 7.04
CA TYR A 118 4.11 14.93 8.25
C TYR A 118 2.69 14.40 7.97
N GLY A 119 1.90 15.14 7.19
CA GLY A 119 0.55 14.73 6.80
C GLY A 119 0.52 13.48 5.93
N ASP A 120 1.49 13.32 5.03
CA ASP A 120 1.63 12.11 4.20
C ASP A 120 1.93 10.87 5.05
N ARG A 121 2.55 11.00 6.23
CA ARG A 121 2.82 9.86 7.13
C ARG A 121 1.61 9.45 7.94
N LEU A 122 0.83 10.40 8.45
CA LEU A 122 -0.27 10.10 9.37
C LEU A 122 -1.58 9.77 8.68
N ASN A 123 -1.77 10.22 7.45
CA ASN A 123 -3.05 10.11 6.75
C ASN A 123 -3.05 8.99 5.73
N LYS A 124 -2.55 7.83 6.13
CA LYS A 124 -2.52 6.61 5.31
C LYS A 124 -3.47 5.57 5.84
N GLU A 125 -3.92 4.76 4.92
CA GLU A 125 -4.66 3.53 5.14
C GLU A 125 -3.92 2.40 4.48
N ASN A 126 -4.06 1.22 5.08
CA ASN A 126 -3.31 0.05 4.69
C ASN A 126 -4.24 -1.11 4.41
N ALA A 127 -3.84 -1.95 3.45
CA ALA A 127 -4.43 -3.26 3.27
C ALA A 127 -3.45 -4.35 3.66
N TRP A 128 -3.98 -5.36 4.35
CA TRP A 128 -3.29 -6.61 4.63
C TRP A 128 -3.63 -7.61 3.53
N VAL A 129 -2.64 -8.24 2.94
CA VAL A 129 -2.86 -9.25 1.90
C VAL A 129 -2.09 -10.51 2.23
N GLU A 130 -2.77 -11.63 2.09
CA GLU A 130 -2.18 -12.97 2.14
C GLU A 130 -2.32 -13.65 0.77
N CYS A 131 -1.23 -14.22 0.24
CA CYS A 131 -1.18 -14.88 -1.05
C CYS A 131 -0.89 -16.38 -0.89
N LYS A 132 -1.70 -17.23 -1.53
CA LYS A 132 -1.57 -18.69 -1.45
C LYS A 132 -1.47 -19.34 -2.84
N SER A 133 -0.24 -19.70 -3.21
CA SER A 133 0.08 -20.59 -4.33
C SER A 133 0.14 -22.05 -3.82
N LEU A 134 -1.03 -22.66 -3.65
CA LEU A 134 -1.18 -24.05 -3.20
C LEU A 134 -1.53 -24.91 -4.40
N LYS A 135 -1.23 -26.22 -4.36
CA LYS A 135 -1.70 -27.15 -5.41
C LYS A 135 -3.23 -27.30 -5.45
N GLY A 136 -3.92 -27.00 -4.35
CA GLY A 136 -5.38 -27.09 -4.25
C GLY A 136 -6.00 -25.75 -3.88
N LYS A 137 -7.32 -25.77 -3.65
CA LYS A 137 -8.09 -24.61 -3.23
C LYS A 137 -7.71 -24.16 -1.81
N ALA A 138 -7.74 -22.85 -1.57
CA ALA A 138 -7.57 -22.28 -0.24
C ALA A 138 -8.71 -22.72 0.71
N THR A 139 -8.36 -22.96 1.96
CA THR A 139 -9.26 -23.54 2.99
C THR A 139 -9.56 -22.57 4.12
N VAL A 140 -10.64 -22.83 4.87
CA VAL A 140 -11.02 -22.06 6.08
C VAL A 140 -9.86 -21.95 7.07
N LYS A 141 -9.10 -23.04 7.26
CA LYS A 141 -7.94 -23.06 8.17
C LYS A 141 -6.90 -21.98 7.82
N GLN A 142 -6.68 -21.73 6.53
CA GLN A 142 -5.69 -20.76 6.08
C GLN A 142 -6.16 -19.33 6.31
N LEU A 143 -7.45 -19.06 6.08
CA LEU A 143 -8.07 -17.79 6.45
C LEU A 143 -7.99 -17.55 7.96
N GLN A 144 -8.28 -18.57 8.77
CA GLN A 144 -8.20 -18.48 10.24
C GLN A 144 -6.80 -18.12 10.72
N ILE A 145 -5.75 -18.69 10.12
CA ILE A 145 -4.36 -18.35 10.45
C ILE A 145 -4.09 -16.87 10.17
N MET A 146 -4.39 -16.41 8.95
CA MET A 146 -4.21 -15.00 8.57
C MET A 146 -5.00 -14.06 9.51
N ILE A 147 -6.24 -14.40 9.84
CA ILE A 147 -7.09 -13.59 10.74
C ILE A 147 -6.47 -13.54 12.14
N ALA A 148 -6.01 -14.68 12.67
CA ALA A 148 -5.39 -14.73 13.98
C ALA A 148 -4.14 -13.83 14.04
N GLU A 149 -3.31 -13.89 13.00
CA GLU A 149 -2.11 -13.04 12.87
C GLU A 149 -2.44 -11.56 12.75
N ARG A 150 -3.40 -11.20 11.88
CA ARG A 150 -3.89 -9.83 11.73
C ARG A 150 -4.46 -9.29 13.04
N ASN A 151 -5.30 -10.08 13.71
CA ASN A 151 -5.91 -9.68 14.98
C ASN A 151 -4.87 -9.57 16.09
N ALA A 152 -3.83 -10.41 16.10
CA ALA A 152 -2.70 -10.27 17.02
C ALA A 152 -1.92 -8.97 16.79
N TYR A 153 -1.70 -8.57 15.53
CA TYR A 153 -1.12 -7.26 15.21
C TYR A 153 -2.01 -6.12 15.74
N LEU A 154 -3.30 -6.12 15.40
CA LEU A 154 -4.24 -5.07 15.82
C LEU A 154 -4.36 -4.97 17.35
N ALA A 155 -4.39 -6.11 18.05
CA ALA A 155 -4.46 -6.17 19.51
C ALA A 155 -3.18 -5.71 20.19
N SER A 156 -2.06 -5.60 19.45
CA SER A 156 -0.80 -5.16 20.03
C SER A 156 -0.76 -3.66 20.32
N GLY A 157 -1.62 -2.86 19.67
CA GLY A 157 -1.61 -1.40 19.79
C GLY A 157 -0.53 -0.73 18.92
N ASP A 158 0.19 -1.49 18.11
CA ASP A 158 1.12 -0.94 17.11
C ASP A 158 0.32 -0.15 16.06
N SER A 159 0.65 1.12 15.90
CA SER A 159 -0.03 2.04 14.98
C SER A 159 0.78 2.35 13.73
N GLU A 160 1.83 1.59 13.41
CA GLU A 160 2.63 1.75 12.18
C GLU A 160 1.73 1.62 10.94
N TYR A 161 0.76 0.70 10.99
CA TYR A 161 -0.14 0.39 9.88
C TYR A 161 -1.62 0.47 10.30
N LYS A 162 -2.39 1.34 9.65
CA LYS A 162 -3.83 1.44 9.83
C LYS A 162 -4.53 0.50 8.85
N ILE A 163 -4.67 -0.78 9.23
CA ILE A 163 -5.31 -1.79 8.39
C ILE A 163 -6.82 -1.49 8.27
N VAL A 164 -7.30 -1.20 7.06
CA VAL A 164 -8.73 -0.93 6.78
C VAL A 164 -9.37 -1.98 5.87
N GLU A 165 -8.57 -2.68 5.07
CA GLU A 165 -9.04 -3.73 4.18
C GLU A 165 -8.14 -4.97 4.34
N THR A 166 -8.72 -6.15 4.15
CA THR A 166 -7.99 -7.43 4.20
C THR A 166 -8.32 -8.22 2.95
N TYR A 167 -7.28 -8.71 2.27
CA TYR A 167 -7.38 -9.47 1.04
C TYR A 167 -6.80 -10.86 1.24
N PHE A 168 -7.43 -11.85 0.63
CA PHE A 168 -6.89 -13.20 0.53
C PHE A 168 -6.86 -13.61 -0.94
N VAL A 169 -5.69 -13.99 -1.42
CA VAL A 169 -5.45 -14.28 -2.83
C VAL A 169 -5.08 -15.75 -2.99
N SER A 170 -5.73 -16.45 -3.92
CA SER A 170 -5.40 -17.84 -4.23
C SER A 170 -5.14 -18.04 -5.71
N GLU A 171 -4.10 -18.80 -6.04
CA GLU A 171 -3.83 -19.20 -7.43
C GLU A 171 -4.88 -20.17 -7.96
N ASN A 172 -5.37 -21.09 -7.12
CA ASN A 172 -6.27 -22.18 -7.51
C ASN A 172 -7.69 -22.04 -6.95
N GLY A 173 -8.03 -20.84 -6.46
CA GLY A 173 -9.36 -20.52 -5.93
C GLY A 173 -9.61 -21.04 -4.53
N PHE A 174 -10.88 -21.12 -4.15
CA PHE A 174 -11.32 -21.32 -2.77
C PHE A 174 -12.32 -22.47 -2.66
N VAL A 175 -12.32 -23.15 -1.51
CA VAL A 175 -13.46 -23.99 -1.14
C VAL A 175 -14.63 -23.09 -0.72
N GLU A 176 -15.85 -23.51 -0.98
CA GLU A 176 -17.06 -22.72 -0.72
C GLU A 176 -17.17 -22.23 0.72
N THR A 177 -16.90 -23.12 1.69
CA THR A 177 -16.88 -22.79 3.11
C THR A 177 -15.84 -21.74 3.49
N ALA A 178 -14.73 -21.65 2.73
CA ALA A 178 -13.73 -20.61 2.92
C ALA A 178 -14.22 -19.25 2.41
N LEU A 179 -14.94 -19.20 1.29
CA LEU A 179 -15.54 -17.97 0.77
C LEU A 179 -16.60 -17.44 1.73
N GLN A 180 -17.49 -18.31 2.22
CA GLN A 180 -18.48 -17.93 3.23
C GLN A 180 -17.82 -17.35 4.48
N TYR A 181 -16.80 -18.05 5.00
CA TYR A 181 -16.08 -17.59 6.19
C TYR A 181 -15.33 -16.27 5.95
N ALA A 182 -14.74 -16.07 4.77
CA ALA A 182 -14.09 -14.83 4.40
C ALA A 182 -15.07 -13.66 4.33
N HIS A 183 -16.25 -13.88 3.73
CA HIS A 183 -17.32 -12.91 3.65
C HIS A 183 -17.79 -12.47 5.05
N ASP A 184 -18.06 -13.42 5.95
CA ASP A 184 -18.48 -13.14 7.33
C ASP A 184 -17.42 -12.33 8.12
N MET A 185 -16.16 -12.39 7.69
CA MET A 185 -15.03 -11.70 8.30
C MET A 185 -14.60 -10.42 7.55
N ASN A 186 -15.38 -9.98 6.55
CA ASN A 186 -15.09 -8.85 5.65
C ASN A 186 -13.72 -8.95 4.97
N ILE A 187 -13.39 -10.13 4.43
CA ILE A 187 -12.16 -10.39 3.69
C ILE A 187 -12.47 -10.47 2.19
N PHE A 188 -11.73 -9.73 1.38
CA PHE A 188 -11.88 -9.74 -0.07
C PHE A 188 -11.07 -10.90 -0.68
N CYS A 189 -11.77 -11.87 -1.28
CA CYS A 189 -11.14 -13.03 -1.91
C CYS A 189 -10.88 -12.80 -3.41
N TYR A 190 -9.62 -12.92 -3.83
CA TYR A 190 -9.24 -12.86 -5.24
C TYR A 190 -8.66 -14.17 -5.73
N GLN A 191 -9.00 -14.56 -6.95
CA GLN A 191 -8.43 -15.71 -7.62
C GLN A 191 -7.60 -15.28 -8.82
N LYS A 192 -6.43 -15.91 -9.01
CA LYS A 192 -5.62 -15.73 -10.22
C LYS A 192 -6.34 -16.34 -11.43
N THR A 193 -6.42 -15.58 -12.51
CA THR A 193 -6.92 -16.03 -13.82
C THR A 193 -5.85 -15.80 -14.89
N ASP A 194 -6.06 -16.30 -16.11
CA ASP A 194 -5.11 -16.12 -17.22
C ASP A 194 -4.89 -14.64 -17.58
N ILE A 195 -5.91 -13.80 -17.35
CA ILE A 195 -5.92 -12.38 -17.70
C ILE A 195 -5.60 -11.45 -16.53
N GLY A 196 -5.51 -11.96 -15.30
CA GLY A 196 -5.29 -11.12 -14.12
C GLY A 196 -5.80 -11.74 -12.83
N PHE A 197 -6.62 -11.00 -12.11
CA PHE A 197 -7.23 -11.43 -10.86
C PHE A 197 -8.72 -11.10 -10.87
N GLU A 198 -9.53 -12.02 -10.34
CA GLU A 198 -10.97 -11.87 -10.26
C GLU A 198 -11.43 -11.87 -8.81
N TYR A 199 -12.32 -10.94 -8.46
CA TYR A 199 -12.94 -10.89 -7.15
C TYR A 199 -14.05 -11.95 -7.06
N ILE A 200 -13.90 -12.89 -6.12
CA ILE A 200 -14.83 -14.02 -5.98
C ILE A 200 -15.86 -13.69 -4.91
N THR A 201 -17.11 -13.49 -5.36
CA THR A 201 -18.27 -13.15 -4.51
C THR A 201 -19.32 -14.24 -4.42
N ASN A 202 -19.34 -15.18 -5.37
CA ASN A 202 -20.38 -16.20 -5.43
C ASN A 202 -19.92 -17.48 -4.72
N TRP A 203 -20.75 -17.95 -3.78
CA TRP A 203 -20.59 -19.22 -3.05
C TRP A 203 -21.72 -20.21 -3.38
N THR A 204 -22.33 -20.10 -4.56
CA THR A 204 -23.41 -20.99 -5.04
C THR A 204 -22.92 -22.32 -5.57
#